data_AF-A0A7J4N6P9-F1
#
_entry.id   AF-A0A7J4N6P9-F1
#
_cell.length_a   1.000
_cell.length_b   1.000
_cell.length_c   1.000
_cell.angle_alpha   90.00
_cell.angle_beta   90.00
_cell.angle_gamma   90.00
#
_symmetry.space_group_name_H-M   'P 1'
#
loop_
_entity.id
_entity.type
_entity.pdbx_description
1 polymer ?
#
loop_
_entity_poly.entity_id
_entity_poly.type
_entity_poly.pdbx_seq_one_letter_code
_entity_poly.pdbx_strand_id
1 'polypeptide(L)'
;MALGVALDLGTSGYRGHLVDLDKKGKILATAITMRHPLPGANIMDHLHFWMENGSDVGHRIVIETIDKLIATMGAKPEEIDRVSVCGNPAQMSMFENIEIRDLAFAGQSILKRLNVKVPERKAHSIRAEELGLSSVKRTAEVRIPPSIRHEIGADALAMIMKTGLMDKKETCMVTDYGTNAEMGLFYKGELYTGSAAAGPAM
;
A
#
# COMPACT_ATOMS: atom_id res chain seq x y z
N MET A 1 -10.79 24.87 -1.02
CA MET A 1 -10.56 23.83 -2.05
C MET A 1 -10.13 22.61 -1.27
N ALA A 2 -10.93 21.56 -1.26
CA ALA A 2 -10.59 20.34 -0.54
C ALA A 2 -9.65 19.51 -1.42
N LEU A 3 -8.41 19.31 -0.99
CA LEU A 3 -7.46 18.45 -1.68
C LEU A 3 -7.34 17.10 -0.96
N GLY A 4 -7.05 16.07 -1.75
CA GLY A 4 -6.68 14.77 -1.25
C GLY A 4 -5.42 14.27 -1.92
N VAL A 5 -4.80 13.26 -1.32
CA VAL A 5 -3.68 12.54 -1.91
C VAL A 5 -4.06 11.07 -2.06
N ALA A 6 -3.80 10.50 -3.23
CA ALA A 6 -3.82 9.05 -3.44
C ALA A 6 -2.36 8.56 -3.52
N LEU A 7 -2.01 7.58 -2.70
CA LEU A 7 -0.70 6.97 -2.60
C LEU A 7 -0.78 5.50 -3.01
N ASP A 8 0.15 5.09 -3.87
CA ASP A 8 0.42 3.71 -4.22
C ASP A 8 1.83 3.36 -3.74
N LEU A 9 1.90 2.48 -2.75
CA LEU A 9 3.11 2.06 -2.07
C LEU A 9 3.58 0.72 -2.65
N GLY A 10 4.24 0.79 -3.81
CA GLY A 10 4.74 -0.37 -4.53
C GLY A 10 6.11 -0.84 -4.06
N THR A 11 6.44 -2.10 -4.35
CA THR A 11 7.75 -2.70 -4.04
C THR A 11 8.91 -2.09 -4.84
N SER A 12 8.66 -1.52 -6.01
CA SER A 12 9.70 -0.84 -6.80
C SER A 12 9.84 0.65 -6.49
N GLY A 13 8.89 1.22 -5.76
CA GLY A 13 8.81 2.65 -5.49
C GLY A 13 7.38 3.10 -5.23
N TYR A 14 7.24 4.35 -4.79
CA TYR A 14 5.98 4.97 -4.44
C TYR A 14 5.52 5.94 -5.52
N ARG A 15 4.20 6.03 -5.68
CA ARG A 15 3.54 6.98 -6.55
C ARG A 15 2.49 7.75 -5.77
N GLY A 16 2.44 9.06 -5.99
CA GLY A 16 1.48 9.96 -5.38
C GLY A 16 0.72 10.76 -6.43
N HIS A 17 -0.57 10.94 -6.20
CA HIS A 17 -1.43 11.85 -6.95
C HIS A 17 -2.05 12.87 -6.01
N LEU A 18 -1.89 14.16 -6.34
CA LEU A 18 -2.66 15.23 -5.72
C LEU A 18 -3.99 15.35 -6.45
N VAL A 19 -5.09 15.35 -5.71
CA VAL A 19 -6.45 15.22 -6.24
C VAL A 19 -7.32 16.38 -5.76
N ASP A 20 -8.01 17.02 -6.69
CA ASP A 20 -9.07 18.00 -6.41
C ASP A 20 -10.37 17.26 -6.05
N LEU A 21 -10.73 17.27 -4.77
CA LEU A 21 -11.92 16.57 -4.27
C LEU A 21 -13.22 17.29 -4.69
N ASP A 22 -13.16 18.60 -4.93
CA ASP A 22 -14.32 19.40 -5.33
C ASP A 22 -14.65 19.20 -6.83
N LYS A 23 -13.66 18.81 -7.64
CA LYS A 23 -13.82 18.62 -9.11
C LYS A 23 -13.81 17.16 -9.54
N LYS A 24 -14.67 16.34 -8.93
CA LYS A 24 -14.87 14.91 -9.28
C LYS A 24 -13.56 14.11 -9.27
N GLY A 25 -12.60 14.45 -8.41
CA GLY A 25 -11.34 13.72 -8.29
C GLY A 25 -10.34 13.97 -9.43
N LYS A 26 -10.30 15.19 -9.99
CA LYS A 26 -9.29 15.54 -11.00
C LYS A 26 -7.88 15.47 -10.40
N ILE A 27 -6.98 14.78 -11.09
CA ILE A 27 -5.55 14.76 -10.74
C ILE A 27 -4.92 16.12 -11.10
N LEU A 28 -4.34 16.79 -10.10
CA LEU A 28 -3.67 18.07 -10.23
C LEU A 28 -2.16 17.92 -10.43
N ALA A 29 -1.54 16.95 -9.75
CA ALA A 29 -0.12 16.67 -9.83
C ALA A 29 0.15 15.18 -9.62
N THR A 30 1.29 14.72 -10.11
CA THR A 30 1.79 13.35 -9.92
C THR A 30 3.25 13.42 -9.52
N ALA A 31 3.63 12.64 -8.51
CA ALA A 31 5.01 12.45 -8.12
C ALA A 31 5.32 10.96 -8.00
N ILE A 32 6.58 10.59 -8.26
CA ILE A 32 7.06 9.21 -8.13
C ILE A 32 8.44 9.19 -7.47
N THR A 33 8.74 8.12 -6.76
CA THR A 33 10.12 7.79 -6.38
C THR A 33 10.75 6.93 -7.48
N MET A 34 12.06 7.09 -7.73
CA MET A 34 12.78 6.24 -8.69
C MET A 34 13.05 4.82 -8.18
N ARG A 35 13.02 4.62 -6.86
CA ARG A 35 13.29 3.35 -6.18
C ARG A 35 12.50 3.28 -4.89
N HIS A 36 12.33 2.07 -4.36
CA HIS A 36 11.83 1.85 -3.02
C HIS A 36 12.72 2.55 -1.97
N PRO A 37 12.15 3.15 -0.91
CA PRO A 37 12.95 3.87 0.08
C PRO A 37 13.77 2.96 1.00
N LEU A 38 13.30 1.73 1.26
CA LEU A 38 14.10 0.72 1.97
C LEU A 38 15.04 -0.01 1.00
N PRO A 39 16.29 -0.30 1.42
CA PRO A 39 17.24 -1.08 0.63
C PRO A 39 16.71 -2.47 0.26
N GLY A 40 16.93 -2.88 -0.97
CA GLY A 40 16.49 -4.19 -1.47
C GLY A 40 15.94 -4.13 -2.89
N ALA A 41 15.99 -5.27 -3.59
CA ALA A 41 15.44 -5.43 -4.94
C ALA A 41 14.01 -6.00 -4.92
N ASN A 42 13.59 -6.64 -3.83
CA ASN A 42 12.29 -7.27 -3.69
C ASN A 42 11.72 -7.12 -2.27
N ILE A 43 10.48 -7.58 -2.07
CA ILE A 43 9.75 -7.48 -0.80
C ILE A 43 10.45 -8.18 0.37
N MET A 44 11.13 -9.31 0.12
CA MET A 44 11.84 -10.06 1.17
C MET A 44 13.06 -9.29 1.66
N ASP A 45 13.76 -8.60 0.78
CA ASP A 45 14.88 -7.73 1.16
C ASP A 45 14.41 -6.59 2.07
N HIS A 46 13.24 -5.99 1.76
CA HIS A 46 12.66 -4.93 2.58
C HIS A 46 12.24 -5.44 3.97
N LEU A 47 11.59 -6.60 4.01
CA LEU A 47 11.21 -7.27 5.27
C LEU A 47 12.47 -7.61 6.10
N HIS A 48 13.54 -8.05 5.44
CA HIS A 48 14.81 -8.35 6.09
C HIS A 48 15.44 -7.09 6.69
N PHE A 49 15.57 -6.02 5.89
CA PHE A 49 16.08 -4.73 6.36
C PHE A 49 15.29 -4.23 7.57
N TRP A 50 13.96 -4.32 7.52
CA TRP A 50 13.08 -3.93 8.62
C TRP A 50 13.33 -4.72 9.90
N MET A 51 13.46 -6.05 9.79
CA MET A 51 13.72 -6.91 10.95
C MET A 51 15.12 -6.70 11.54
N GLU A 52 16.12 -6.44 10.72
CA GLU A 52 17.51 -6.22 11.18
C GLU A 52 17.70 -4.85 11.82
N ASN A 53 17.09 -3.80 11.26
CA ASN A 53 17.35 -2.41 11.66
C ASN A 53 16.28 -1.85 12.62
N GLY A 54 15.18 -2.59 12.81
CA GLY A 54 14.08 -2.21 13.69
C GLY A 54 13.01 -1.37 12.98
N SER A 55 11.78 -1.52 13.48
CA SER A 55 10.59 -0.91 12.89
C SER A 55 10.65 0.62 12.89
N ASP A 56 11.18 1.24 13.95
CA ASP A 56 11.28 2.70 14.05
C ASP A 56 12.16 3.31 12.95
N VAL A 57 13.25 2.62 12.59
CA VAL A 57 14.15 3.07 11.52
C VAL A 57 13.46 2.93 10.17
N GLY A 58 12.88 1.76 9.89
CA GLY A 58 12.17 1.49 8.64
C GLY A 58 10.97 2.43 8.44
N HIS A 59 10.13 2.56 9.45
CA HIS A 59 8.93 3.39 9.41
C HIS A 59 9.29 4.87 9.17
N ARG A 60 10.28 5.41 9.89
CA ARG A 60 10.75 6.78 9.68
C ARG A 60 11.20 7.01 8.23
N ILE A 61 11.96 6.08 7.65
CA ILE A 61 12.41 6.19 6.24
C ILE A 61 11.21 6.22 5.28
N VAL A 62 10.21 5.35 5.50
CA VAL A 62 8.98 5.30 4.70
C VAL A 62 8.21 6.62 4.79
N ILE A 63 7.95 7.11 6.00
CA ILE A 63 7.17 8.33 6.25
C ILE A 63 7.89 9.57 5.70
N GLU A 64 9.19 9.72 5.94
CA GLU A 64 9.97 10.84 5.38
C GLU A 64 9.98 10.83 3.85
N THR A 65 10.00 9.65 3.23
CA THR A 65 9.92 9.52 1.78
C THR A 65 8.55 9.96 1.26
N ILE A 66 7.48 9.52 1.91
CA ILE A 66 6.10 9.92 1.56
C ILE A 66 5.93 11.44 1.73
N ASP A 67 6.44 12.02 2.82
CA ASP A 67 6.37 13.46 3.04
C ASP A 67 7.10 14.25 1.95
N LYS A 68 8.30 13.82 1.56
CA LYS A 68 9.05 14.42 0.45
C LYS A 68 8.27 14.27 -0.86
N LEU A 69 7.70 13.10 -1.12
CA LEU A 69 6.90 12.82 -2.31
C LEU A 69 5.70 13.78 -2.40
N ILE A 70 4.95 13.93 -1.31
CA ILE A 70 3.79 14.83 -1.24
C ILE A 70 4.20 16.28 -1.42
N ALA A 71 5.29 16.71 -0.78
CA ALA A 71 5.79 18.09 -0.90
C ALA A 71 6.13 18.47 -2.36
N THR A 72 6.63 17.53 -3.17
CA THR A 72 6.93 17.78 -4.59
C THR A 72 5.69 18.06 -5.45
N MET A 73 4.48 17.73 -4.97
CA MET A 73 3.23 17.97 -5.68
C MET A 73 2.72 19.41 -5.53
N GLY A 74 3.34 20.23 -4.67
CA GLY A 74 3.17 21.69 -4.64
C GLY A 74 1.93 22.21 -3.90
N ALA A 75 1.18 21.36 -3.21
CA ALA A 75 0.10 21.78 -2.31
C ALA A 75 0.63 22.09 -0.90
N LYS A 76 -0.03 23.01 -0.19
CA LYS A 76 0.29 23.24 1.22
C LYS A 76 -0.31 22.13 2.08
N PRO A 77 0.36 21.69 3.17
CA PRO A 77 -0.16 20.65 4.04
C PRO A 77 -1.60 20.92 4.51
N GLU A 78 -1.91 22.17 4.86
CA GLU A 78 -3.23 22.56 5.40
C GLU A 78 -4.38 22.42 4.40
N GLU A 79 -4.08 22.30 3.11
CA GLU A 79 -5.07 22.14 2.03
C GLU A 79 -5.42 20.67 1.78
N ILE A 80 -4.62 19.72 2.28
CA ILE A 80 -4.78 18.28 2.08
C ILE A 80 -5.53 17.70 3.29
N ASP A 81 -6.82 17.43 3.13
CA ASP A 81 -7.69 16.95 4.21
C ASP A 81 -7.83 15.42 4.24
N ARG A 82 -7.45 14.72 3.17
CA ARG A 82 -7.61 13.25 3.06
C ARG A 82 -6.45 12.61 2.32
N VAL A 83 -6.06 11.42 2.80
CA VAL A 83 -5.09 10.56 2.13
C VAL A 83 -5.72 9.18 1.96
N SER A 84 -5.58 8.59 0.79
CA SER A 84 -5.91 7.19 0.54
C SER A 84 -4.64 6.47 0.14
N VAL A 85 -4.34 5.36 0.78
CA VAL A 85 -3.16 4.54 0.50
C VAL A 85 -3.56 3.21 -0.11
N CYS A 86 -2.62 2.60 -0.83
CA CYS A 86 -2.77 1.31 -1.48
C CYS A 86 -1.41 0.64 -1.58
N GLY A 87 -1.37 -0.69 -1.61
CA GLY A 87 -0.16 -1.48 -1.71
C GLY A 87 -0.34 -2.88 -1.14
N ASN A 88 0.68 -3.71 -1.28
CA ASN A 88 0.66 -5.07 -0.76
C ASN A 88 0.73 -5.09 0.78
N PRO A 89 0.41 -6.23 1.44
CA PRO A 89 0.32 -6.28 2.89
C PRO A 89 1.60 -5.88 3.62
N ALA A 90 2.79 -6.12 3.04
CA ALA A 90 4.05 -5.72 3.67
C ALA A 90 4.23 -4.21 3.63
N GLN A 91 3.98 -3.59 2.48
CA GLN A 91 4.09 -2.14 2.30
C GLN A 91 3.10 -1.40 3.21
N MET A 92 1.86 -1.89 3.28
CA MET A 92 0.85 -1.35 4.20
C MET A 92 1.26 -1.50 5.66
N SER A 93 1.78 -2.68 6.05
CA SER A 93 2.20 -2.92 7.44
C SER A 93 3.41 -2.07 7.85
N MET A 94 4.34 -1.83 6.93
CA MET A 94 5.49 -0.93 7.13
C MET A 94 5.03 0.53 7.23
N PHE A 95 4.10 0.94 6.39
CA PHE A 95 3.49 2.26 6.44
C PHE A 95 2.77 2.52 7.77
N GLU A 96 2.07 1.53 8.31
CA GLU A 96 1.35 1.64 9.59
C GLU A 96 2.22 1.34 10.83
N ASN A 97 3.48 0.96 10.64
CA ASN A 97 4.40 0.54 11.71
C ASN A 97 3.89 -0.62 12.58
N ILE A 98 3.24 -1.62 11.98
CA ILE A 98 2.71 -2.79 12.68
C ILE A 98 3.60 -4.03 12.49
N GLU A 99 3.28 -5.12 13.21
CA GLU A 99 4.01 -6.38 13.11
C GLU A 99 4.00 -6.95 11.67
N ILE A 100 5.18 -7.40 11.20
CA ILE A 100 5.38 -7.88 9.82
C ILE A 100 5.95 -9.30 9.74
N ARG A 101 6.35 -9.91 10.87
CA ARG A 101 7.06 -11.20 10.86
C ARG A 101 6.22 -12.35 10.31
N ASP A 102 4.89 -12.23 10.35
CA ASP A 102 3.98 -13.17 9.71
C ASP A 102 4.09 -13.15 8.17
N LEU A 103 4.49 -12.03 7.59
CA LEU A 103 4.73 -11.87 6.16
C LEU A 103 6.13 -12.37 5.75
N ALA A 104 7.09 -12.34 6.68
CA ALA A 104 8.47 -12.77 6.42
C ALA A 104 8.68 -14.29 6.58
N PHE A 105 7.94 -14.94 7.50
CA PHE A 105 8.12 -16.36 7.78
C PHE A 105 6.96 -17.20 7.25
N ALA A 106 7.28 -18.15 6.35
CA ALA A 106 6.32 -19.15 5.92
C ALA A 106 6.11 -20.21 7.02
N GLY A 107 4.86 -20.37 7.49
CA GLY A 107 4.43 -21.49 8.32
C GLY A 107 4.10 -21.14 9.77
N GLN A 108 2.95 -21.64 10.25
CA GLN A 108 2.44 -21.35 11.60
C GLN A 108 3.36 -21.82 12.74
N SER A 109 4.20 -22.84 12.51
CA SER A 109 5.11 -23.37 13.52
C SER A 109 6.19 -22.36 13.91
N ILE A 110 6.78 -21.65 12.95
CA ILE A 110 7.79 -20.62 13.19
C ILE A 110 7.17 -19.43 13.91
N LEU A 111 5.99 -18.98 13.48
CA LEU A 111 5.29 -17.86 14.12
C LEU A 111 4.95 -18.14 15.58
N LYS A 112 4.49 -19.37 15.89
CA LYS A 112 4.26 -19.82 17.27
C LYS A 112 5.56 -19.84 18.08
N ARG A 113 6.64 -20.40 17.52
CA ARG A 113 7.95 -20.47 18.19
C ARG A 113 8.51 -19.07 18.51
N LEU A 114 8.31 -18.11 17.62
CA LEU A 114 8.74 -16.73 17.78
C LEU A 114 7.73 -15.86 18.55
N ASN A 115 6.63 -16.45 19.04
CA ASN A 115 5.55 -15.77 19.74
C ASN A 115 5.02 -14.53 18.99
N VAL A 116 4.90 -14.64 17.66
CA VAL A 116 4.42 -13.55 16.81
C VAL A 116 2.91 -13.45 16.91
N LYS A 117 2.42 -12.27 17.32
CA LYS A 117 1.00 -11.95 17.27
C LYS A 117 0.68 -11.37 15.90
N VAL A 118 0.03 -12.17 15.06
CA VAL A 118 -0.41 -11.76 13.72
C VAL A 118 -1.42 -10.60 13.85
N PRO A 119 -1.18 -9.44 13.23
CA PRO A 119 -2.11 -8.32 13.30
C PRO A 119 -3.33 -8.56 12.40
N GLU A 120 -4.48 -8.00 12.79
CA GLU A 120 -5.64 -7.92 11.90
C GLU A 120 -5.48 -6.75 10.92
N ARG A 121 -5.35 -7.04 9.62
CA ARG A 121 -5.22 -6.02 8.57
C ARG A 121 -6.58 -5.63 7.98
N LYS A 122 -7.49 -5.15 8.84
CA LYS A 122 -8.84 -4.72 8.47
C LYS A 122 -8.84 -3.27 7.96
N ALA A 123 -9.83 -2.93 7.14
CA ALA A 123 -10.03 -1.57 6.68
C ALA A 123 -10.32 -0.63 7.87
N HIS A 124 -9.63 0.51 7.93
CA HIS A 124 -9.83 1.50 8.97
C HIS A 124 -9.27 2.87 8.54
N SER A 125 -9.44 3.87 9.41
CA SER A 125 -8.90 5.21 9.23
C SER A 125 -7.99 5.57 10.40
N ILE A 126 -6.87 6.23 10.12
CA ILE A 126 -5.91 6.77 11.10
C ILE A 126 -5.70 8.26 10.79
N ARG A 127 -5.42 9.11 11.79
CA ARG A 127 -5.03 10.49 11.52
C ARG A 127 -3.59 10.57 11.04
N ALA A 128 -3.31 11.50 10.13
CA ALA A 128 -1.96 11.71 9.59
C ALA A 128 -0.89 11.88 10.69
N GLU A 129 -1.21 12.61 11.77
CA GLU A 129 -0.27 12.81 12.88
C GLU A 129 0.07 11.54 13.68
N GLU A 130 -0.82 10.55 13.71
CA GLU A 130 -0.56 9.26 14.39
C GLU A 130 0.45 8.41 13.60
N LEU A 131 0.54 8.63 12.29
CA LEU A 131 1.53 8.02 11.38
C LEU A 131 2.82 8.86 11.26
N GLY A 132 2.87 10.05 11.90
CA GLY A 132 3.99 10.97 11.78
C GLY A 132 4.08 11.73 10.44
N LEU A 133 3.03 11.73 9.62
CA LEU A 133 2.98 12.50 8.37
C LEU A 133 2.87 13.99 8.66
N SER A 134 3.72 14.79 7.98
CA SER A 134 3.82 16.24 8.17
C SER A 134 3.52 17.06 6.91
N SER A 135 3.52 16.42 5.74
CA SER A 135 3.24 17.03 4.44
C SER A 135 1.74 17.20 4.13
N VAL A 136 0.88 16.83 5.08
CA VAL A 136 -0.58 16.97 5.01
C VAL A 136 -1.10 17.58 6.31
N LYS A 137 -2.37 17.96 6.34
CA LYS A 137 -3.00 18.48 7.56
C LYS A 137 -2.92 17.41 8.63
N ARG A 138 -2.50 17.78 9.85
CA ARG A 138 -2.32 16.84 10.97
C ARG A 138 -3.56 15.98 11.27
N THR A 139 -4.73 16.58 11.11
CA THR A 139 -6.03 15.93 11.31
C THR A 139 -6.59 15.27 10.05
N ALA A 140 -5.83 15.23 8.95
CA ALA A 140 -6.23 14.56 7.72
C ALA A 140 -6.51 13.09 8.00
N GLU A 141 -7.61 12.61 7.42
CA GLU A 141 -7.98 11.20 7.49
C GLU A 141 -7.12 10.41 6.49
N VAL A 142 -6.34 9.45 6.98
CA VAL A 142 -5.61 8.47 6.18
C VAL A 142 -6.44 7.18 6.14
N ARG A 143 -6.90 6.79 4.95
CA ARG A 143 -7.73 5.61 4.75
C ARG A 143 -6.88 4.41 4.36
N ILE A 144 -6.92 3.39 5.21
CA ILE A 144 -6.23 2.12 5.06
C ILE A 144 -7.20 1.08 4.51
N PRO A 145 -7.01 0.55 3.30
CA PRO A 145 -7.84 -0.53 2.78
C PRO A 145 -7.50 -1.87 3.47
N PRO A 146 -8.41 -2.87 3.43
CA PRO A 146 -8.13 -4.16 4.02
C PRO A 146 -7.12 -4.95 3.19
N SER A 147 -6.35 -5.83 3.84
CA SER A 147 -5.59 -6.89 3.17
C SER A 147 -6.32 -8.22 3.35
N ILE A 148 -6.57 -8.96 2.26
CA ILE A 148 -7.39 -10.19 2.29
C ILE A 148 -6.58 -11.36 2.85
N ARG A 149 -5.34 -11.54 2.38
CA ARG A 149 -4.35 -12.55 2.83
C ARG A 149 -2.93 -12.04 2.59
N HIS A 150 -1.91 -12.81 2.99
CA HIS A 150 -0.48 -12.52 2.84
C HIS A 150 -0.07 -12.04 1.43
N GLU A 151 -0.78 -12.50 0.39
CA GLU A 151 -0.43 -12.26 -1.02
C GLU A 151 -1.41 -11.34 -1.76
N ILE A 152 -2.57 -11.01 -1.17
CA ILE A 152 -3.61 -10.20 -1.81
C ILE A 152 -3.83 -8.95 -0.95
N GLY A 153 -3.17 -7.88 -1.38
CA GLY A 153 -3.19 -6.58 -0.73
C GLY A 153 -4.30 -5.65 -1.22
N ALA A 154 -4.16 -4.40 -0.81
CA ALA A 154 -5.06 -3.32 -1.19
C ALA A 154 -4.94 -2.97 -2.68
N ASP A 155 -3.77 -3.18 -3.27
CA ASP A 155 -3.46 -3.07 -4.69
C ASP A 155 -4.34 -3.98 -5.55
N ALA A 156 -4.35 -5.27 -5.25
CA ALA A 156 -5.20 -6.23 -5.96
C ALA A 156 -6.70 -5.88 -5.80
N LEU A 157 -7.12 -5.43 -4.62
CA LEU A 157 -8.50 -4.97 -4.39
C LEU A 157 -8.83 -3.72 -5.22
N ALA A 158 -7.93 -2.74 -5.28
CA ALA A 158 -8.09 -1.53 -6.07
C ALA A 158 -8.20 -1.86 -7.56
N MET A 159 -7.41 -2.81 -8.06
CA MET A 159 -7.51 -3.33 -9.43
C MET A 159 -8.89 -3.96 -9.70
N ILE A 160 -9.35 -4.86 -8.82
CA ILE A 160 -10.66 -5.52 -8.95
C ILE A 160 -11.80 -4.49 -8.98
N MET A 161 -11.76 -3.50 -8.08
CA MET A 161 -12.76 -2.43 -8.03
C MET A 161 -12.69 -1.54 -9.28
N LYS A 162 -11.49 -1.17 -9.71
CA LYS A 162 -11.32 -0.24 -10.85
C LYS A 162 -11.79 -0.83 -12.17
N THR A 163 -11.63 -2.14 -12.35
CA THR A 163 -12.04 -2.86 -13.56
C THR A 163 -13.53 -3.19 -13.59
N GLY A 164 -14.24 -3.03 -12.46
CA GLY A 164 -15.63 -3.47 -12.32
C GLY A 164 -15.76 -4.97 -12.56
N LEU A 165 -14.75 -5.75 -12.15
CA LEU A 165 -14.68 -7.19 -12.41
C LEU A 165 -15.90 -7.92 -11.84
N MET A 166 -16.32 -7.52 -10.64
CA MET A 166 -17.46 -8.12 -9.93
C MET A 166 -18.82 -7.79 -10.56
N ASP A 167 -18.89 -6.79 -11.46
CA ASP A 167 -20.12 -6.43 -12.17
C ASP A 167 -20.29 -7.18 -13.49
N LYS A 168 -19.30 -8.00 -13.88
CA LYS A 168 -19.33 -8.76 -15.13
C LYS A 168 -20.24 -9.98 -14.98
N LYS A 169 -20.95 -10.32 -16.06
CA LYS A 169 -21.80 -11.52 -16.12
C LYS A 169 -21.06 -12.75 -16.66
N GLU A 170 -19.94 -12.52 -17.32
CA GLU A 170 -19.14 -13.53 -17.99
C GLU A 170 -17.92 -13.91 -17.15
N THR A 171 -17.28 -15.03 -17.50
CA THR A 171 -16.00 -15.39 -16.88
C THR A 171 -14.93 -14.43 -17.36
N CYS A 172 -14.25 -13.77 -16.43
CA CYS A 172 -13.22 -12.79 -16.74
C CYS A 172 -12.07 -12.87 -15.75
N MET A 173 -10.89 -12.48 -16.22
CA MET A 173 -9.68 -12.44 -15.41
C MET A 173 -9.06 -11.06 -15.53
N VAL A 174 -8.59 -10.54 -14.40
CA VAL A 174 -7.74 -9.35 -14.33
C VAL A 174 -6.38 -9.78 -13.78
N THR A 175 -5.32 -9.18 -14.31
CA THR A 175 -3.95 -9.47 -13.90
C THR A 175 -3.21 -8.15 -13.74
N ASP A 176 -2.56 -7.97 -12.60
CA ASP A 176 -1.55 -6.92 -12.39
C ASP A 176 -0.18 -7.52 -12.66
N TYR A 177 0.57 -6.88 -13.55
CA TYR A 177 1.90 -7.32 -13.95
C TYR A 177 2.94 -6.40 -13.30
N GLY A 178 3.20 -6.64 -12.03
CA GLY A 178 4.24 -5.95 -11.24
C GLY A 178 5.42 -6.86 -10.90
N THR A 179 6.13 -6.54 -9.81
CA THR A 179 7.19 -7.42 -9.25
C THR A 179 6.62 -8.80 -8.88
N ASN A 180 5.39 -8.80 -8.36
CA ASN A 180 4.53 -9.97 -8.26
C ASN A 180 3.42 -9.84 -9.30
N ALA A 181 2.98 -10.96 -9.86
CA ALA A 181 1.80 -11.00 -10.71
C ALA A 181 0.58 -11.35 -9.85
N GLU A 182 -0.25 -10.36 -9.54
CA GLU A 182 -1.53 -10.59 -8.87
C GLU A 182 -2.63 -10.87 -9.90
N MET A 183 -3.54 -11.78 -9.58
CA MET A 183 -4.59 -12.23 -10.49
C MET A 183 -5.92 -12.33 -9.76
N GLY A 184 -6.99 -11.87 -10.42
CA GLY A 184 -8.37 -12.07 -10.00
C GLY A 184 -9.18 -12.74 -11.11
N LEU A 185 -9.68 -13.95 -10.88
CA LEU A 185 -10.57 -14.69 -11.77
C LEU A 185 -12.00 -14.61 -11.22
N PHE A 186 -12.90 -14.01 -11.98
CA PHE A 186 -14.33 -14.03 -11.70
C PHE A 186 -14.99 -15.13 -12.51
N TYR A 187 -15.61 -16.10 -11.83
CA TYR A 187 -16.24 -17.26 -12.43
C TYR A 187 -17.53 -17.58 -11.69
N LYS A 188 -18.66 -17.59 -12.40
CA LYS A 188 -19.99 -17.96 -11.88
C LYS A 188 -20.40 -17.25 -10.58
N GLY A 189 -20.09 -15.96 -10.46
CA GLY A 189 -20.45 -15.17 -9.27
C GLY A 189 -19.45 -15.27 -8.12
N GLU A 190 -18.37 -16.02 -8.29
CA GLU A 190 -17.30 -16.15 -7.30
C GLU A 190 -16.01 -15.49 -7.80
N LEU A 191 -15.28 -14.88 -6.86
CA LEU A 191 -13.97 -14.28 -7.11
C LEU A 191 -12.88 -15.18 -6.53
N TYR A 192 -11.98 -15.61 -7.39
CA TYR A 192 -10.77 -16.35 -7.05
C TYR A 192 -9.58 -15.43 -7.21
N THR A 193 -8.66 -15.43 -6.25
CA THR A 193 -7.49 -14.57 -6.26
C THR A 193 -6.22 -15.39 -6.10
N GLY A 194 -5.14 -14.99 -6.76
CA GLY A 194 -3.82 -15.59 -6.59
C GLY A 194 -2.71 -14.57 -6.85
N SER A 195 -1.51 -14.90 -6.38
CA SER A 195 -0.29 -14.15 -6.69
C SER A 195 0.81 -15.12 -7.12
N ALA A 196 1.70 -14.67 -7.99
CA ALA A 196 2.88 -15.42 -8.41
C ALA A 196 4.10 -14.49 -8.48
N ALA A 197 5.28 -15.01 -8.11
CA ALA A 197 6.53 -14.27 -8.32
C ALA A 197 6.80 -14.14 -9.83
N ALA A 198 6.76 -12.91 -10.36
CA ALA A 198 7.01 -12.64 -11.76
C ALA A 198 8.45 -12.15 -12.02
N GLY A 199 9.02 -11.43 -11.05
CA GLY A 199 10.34 -10.78 -11.18
C GLY A 199 10.27 -9.49 -12.03
N PRO A 200 11.23 -8.56 -11.86
CA PRO A 200 11.19 -7.23 -12.47
C PRO A 200 11.67 -7.22 -13.94
N ALA A 201 11.34 -8.26 -14.72
CA ALA A 201 11.81 -8.38 -16.11
C ALA A 201 11.07 -7.45 -17.10
N MET A 202 9.95 -6.85 -16.67
CA MET A 202 9.14 -5.89 -17.44
C MET A 202 9.48 -4.45 -17.07
#